data_AF-A0A2S7WWD8-F1
#
_entry.id   AF-A0A2S7WWD8-F1
#
_cell.length_a   1.000
_cell.length_b   1.000
_cell.length_c   1.000
_cell.angle_alpha   90.00
_cell.angle_beta   90.00
_cell.angle_gamma   90.00
#
_symmetry.space_group_name_H-M   'P 1'
#
loop_
_entity.id
_entity.type
_entity.pdbx_description
1 polymer ?
#
loop_
_entity_poly.entity_id
_entity_poly.type
_entity_poly.pdbx_seq_one_letter_code
_entity_poly.pdbx_strand_id
1 'polypeptide(L)'
;MPRLTTIQRDSIALPANGLMIFNSTTNDSELNVGTPSVANWIGTKKPAFPMIYSDSGISELITSGAASLAASDLTVSPSKGSFLASFNAQMSGATYTTSSFDSSIGVTHLKNLYNELTAYAGGQPHGLTFGSGETLAPGVYDVAGGPSIAGILTLAGGTATANPIFIIRATGAFTTSVGTKVLLTGNAKPENIYWVCGAAMSTAANTIMKGTMLGGGAGAGAVSLGADSELEGRLFTRLGAITLGANVLINSPIENNPVNLGTLATFAMWSSSGGVSDVATATTNGDAGTAAGVLSMTGMHTGTAYPAGTQGGTVSNISTTTYSIFVNGIEIENSRRTVKLEKSLISLQTMVTVATDNTPVEVRWSVDKGSATLTNRFFSLVRAEH
;
A
#
# COMPACT_ATOMS: atom_id res chain seq x y z
N MET A 1 12.21 62.29 30.83
CA MET A 1 11.00 61.63 30.28
C MET A 1 9.78 62.07 31.08
N PRO A 2 8.81 62.78 30.49
CA PRO A 2 7.58 63.21 31.17
C PRO A 2 6.81 62.04 31.75
N ARG A 3 6.21 62.20 32.94
CA ARG A 3 5.38 61.18 33.61
C ARG A 3 3.91 61.52 33.41
N LEU A 4 3.18 60.69 32.69
CA LEU A 4 1.77 60.89 32.32
C LEU A 4 0.95 59.65 32.65
N THR A 5 -0.33 59.79 32.94
CA THR A 5 -1.27 58.66 32.89
C THR A 5 -1.60 58.29 31.44
N THR A 6 -2.16 57.10 31.20
CA THR A 6 -2.65 56.71 29.85
C THR A 6 -3.58 57.78 29.25
N ILE A 7 -4.49 58.33 30.06
CA ILE A 7 -5.43 59.37 29.64
C ILE A 7 -4.71 60.66 29.24
N GLN A 8 -3.72 61.08 30.02
CA GLN A 8 -2.93 62.28 29.71
C GLN A 8 -2.06 62.09 28.47
N ARG A 9 -1.46 60.91 28.27
CA ARG A 9 -0.74 60.56 27.04
C ARG A 9 -1.65 60.62 25.81
N ASP A 10 -2.84 60.03 25.90
CA ASP A 10 -3.80 59.97 24.79
C ASP A 10 -4.42 61.34 24.47
N SER A 11 -4.32 62.31 25.40
CA SER A 11 -4.72 63.70 25.18
C SER A 11 -3.67 64.57 24.49
N ILE A 12 -2.46 64.06 24.23
CA ILE A 12 -1.42 64.80 23.51
C ILE A 12 -1.88 64.96 22.06
N ALA A 13 -2.17 66.19 21.65
CA ALA A 13 -2.45 66.51 20.25
C ALA A 13 -1.17 66.39 19.42
N LEU A 14 -1.22 65.61 18.34
CA LEU A 14 -0.14 65.46 17.37
C LEU A 14 1.23 65.07 17.98
N PRO A 15 1.32 63.95 18.74
CA PRO A 15 2.58 63.58 19.38
C PRO A 15 3.66 63.30 18.33
N ALA A 16 4.84 63.89 18.50
CA ALA A 16 5.96 63.67 17.58
C ALA A 16 6.35 62.19 17.49
N ASN A 17 6.81 61.75 16.31
CA ASN A 17 7.53 60.48 16.19
C ASN A 17 8.80 60.56 17.07
N GLY A 18 9.05 59.52 17.85
CA GLY A 18 10.16 59.48 18.80
C GLY A 18 9.86 60.15 20.16
N LEU A 19 8.65 60.66 20.40
CA LEU A 19 8.27 61.17 21.71
C LEU A 19 8.29 60.04 22.75
N MET A 20 9.08 60.22 23.81
CA MET A 20 9.23 59.24 24.89
C MET A 20 8.62 59.76 26.19
N ILE A 21 7.75 58.97 26.81
CA ILE A 21 7.04 59.28 28.06
C ILE A 21 7.08 58.09 29.02
N PHE A 22 6.89 58.33 30.31
CA PHE A 22 6.67 57.27 31.30
C PHE A 22 5.19 57.25 31.64
N ASN A 23 4.51 56.17 31.28
CA ASN A 23 3.10 56.00 31.58
C ASN A 23 2.94 55.44 33.00
N SER A 24 2.49 56.27 33.93
CA SER A 24 2.29 55.90 35.33
C SER A 24 1.12 54.94 35.56
N THR A 25 0.18 54.86 34.60
CA THR A 25 -0.95 53.92 34.65
C THR A 25 -0.52 52.50 34.28
N THR A 26 0.32 52.35 33.25
CA THR A 26 0.87 51.04 32.82
C THR A 26 2.22 50.73 33.49
N ASN A 27 2.78 51.69 34.23
CA ASN A 27 4.11 51.64 34.83
C ASN A 27 5.19 51.29 33.79
N ASP A 28 5.15 51.94 32.62
CA ASP A 28 5.96 51.58 31.45
C ASP A 28 6.59 52.82 30.80
N SER A 29 7.79 52.66 30.24
CA SER A 29 8.38 53.70 29.39
C SER A 29 7.87 53.49 27.97
N GLU A 30 7.15 54.46 27.42
CA GLU A 30 6.48 54.36 26.13
C GLU A 30 7.09 55.34 25.11
N LEU A 31 7.29 54.85 23.89
CA LEU A 31 7.80 55.61 22.75
C LEU A 31 6.71 55.67 21.66
N ASN A 32 6.42 56.85 21.13
CA ASN A 32 5.58 56.97 19.95
C ASN A 32 6.40 56.65 18.70
N VAL A 33 6.14 55.50 18.07
CA VAL A 33 6.76 55.11 16.79
C VAL A 33 5.86 55.42 15.58
N GLY A 34 4.66 55.95 15.82
CA GLY A 34 3.71 56.36 14.79
C GLY A 34 4.01 57.73 14.21
N THR A 35 3.06 58.28 13.44
CA THR A 35 3.12 59.65 12.92
C THR A 35 2.38 60.60 13.88
N PRO A 36 2.56 61.93 13.76
CA PRO A 36 1.77 62.88 14.52
C PRO A 36 0.25 62.72 14.33
N SER A 37 -0.20 62.30 13.14
CA SER A 37 -1.63 62.09 12.85
C SER A 37 -2.16 60.72 13.30
N VAL A 38 -1.29 59.72 13.48
CA VAL A 38 -1.65 58.36 13.92
C VAL A 38 -0.60 57.89 14.91
N ALA A 39 -0.79 58.25 16.18
CA ALA A 39 0.13 57.86 17.25
C ALA A 39 0.12 56.34 17.44
N ASN A 40 1.30 55.75 17.61
CA ASN A 40 1.47 54.33 17.95
C ASN A 40 2.47 54.22 19.10
N TRP A 41 1.95 54.09 20.31
CA TRP A 41 2.75 53.97 21.52
C TRP A 41 3.19 52.53 21.75
N ILE A 42 4.50 52.32 21.80
CA ILE A 42 5.13 51.05 22.17
C ILE A 42 5.83 51.24 23.51
N GLY A 43 5.39 50.47 24.50
CA GLY A 43 5.99 50.43 25.82
C GLY A 43 7.20 49.49 25.90
N THR A 44 8.12 49.72 26.82
CA THR A 44 9.23 48.79 27.13
C THR A 44 8.73 47.43 27.64
N LYS A 45 7.48 47.33 28.11
CA LYS A 45 6.83 46.07 28.48
C LYS A 45 5.92 45.51 27.38
N LYS A 46 5.64 46.26 26.31
CA LYS A 46 4.84 45.78 25.19
C LYS A 46 5.76 45.05 24.21
N PRO A 47 5.51 43.77 23.91
CA PRO A 47 6.33 43.05 22.94
C PRO A 47 6.26 43.76 21.56
N ALA A 48 7.41 43.85 20.89
CA ALA A 48 7.53 44.52 19.59
C ALA A 48 6.72 43.82 18.49
N PHE A 49 6.41 42.53 18.67
CA PHE A 49 5.66 41.70 17.75
C PHE A 49 4.55 40.94 18.49
N PRO A 50 3.51 40.44 17.77
CA PRO A 50 2.56 39.51 18.35
C PRO A 50 3.29 38.29 18.96
N MET A 51 2.85 37.92 20.17
CA MET A 51 3.38 36.77 20.91
C MET A 51 2.68 35.46 20.54
N ILE A 52 1.47 35.54 19.99
CA ILE A 52 0.67 34.38 19.60
C ILE A 52 0.09 34.62 18.22
N TYR A 53 0.23 33.62 17.35
CA TYR A 53 -0.51 33.51 16.11
C TYR A 53 -1.28 32.20 16.14
N SER A 54 -2.52 32.17 15.68
CA SER A 54 -3.32 30.95 15.71
C SER A 54 -4.37 30.92 14.62
N ASP A 55 -4.74 29.72 14.22
CA ASP A 55 -5.83 29.44 13.30
C ASP A 55 -6.66 28.25 13.81
N SER A 56 -7.96 28.29 13.54
CA SER A 56 -8.93 27.30 14.01
C SER A 56 -9.80 26.84 12.85
N GLY A 57 -9.77 25.54 12.58
CA GLY A 57 -10.58 24.94 11.51
C GLY A 57 -12.01 24.75 11.99
N ILE A 58 -12.93 25.53 11.43
CA ILE A 58 -14.36 25.53 11.83
C ILE A 58 -15.20 24.47 11.12
N SER A 59 -14.71 23.89 10.03
CA SER A 59 -15.35 22.79 9.31
C SER A 59 -14.54 21.50 9.43
N GLU A 60 -15.20 20.37 9.15
CA GLU A 60 -14.51 19.10 8.98
C GLU A 60 -13.61 19.16 7.75
N LEU A 61 -12.41 18.58 7.86
CA LEU A 61 -11.53 18.37 6.72
C LEU A 61 -11.40 16.87 6.46
N ILE A 62 -11.81 16.46 5.27
CA ILE A 62 -11.70 15.07 4.82
C ILE A 62 -10.51 14.97 3.87
N THR A 63 -9.68 13.96 4.06
CA THR A 63 -8.61 13.62 3.11
C THR A 63 -8.74 12.16 2.72
N SER A 64 -8.59 11.89 1.42
CA SER A 64 -8.61 10.55 0.83
C SER A 64 -7.22 10.17 0.32
N GLY A 65 -6.98 8.85 0.22
CA GLY A 65 -5.70 8.19 -0.08
C GLY A 65 -4.69 9.03 -0.86
N ALA A 66 -3.62 9.45 -0.18
CA ALA A 66 -2.54 10.24 -0.75
C ALA A 66 -1.20 9.78 -0.18
N ALA A 67 -0.24 9.46 -1.06
CA ALA A 67 1.11 9.09 -0.67
C ALA A 67 1.91 10.27 -0.09
N SER A 68 1.44 11.51 -0.29
CA SER A 68 2.08 12.74 0.16
C SER A 68 1.24 13.50 1.19
N LEU A 69 1.91 14.21 2.08
CA LEU A 69 1.30 15.09 3.09
C LEU A 69 0.66 16.30 2.38
N ALA A 70 -0.66 16.35 2.34
CA ALA A 70 -1.41 17.46 1.80
C ALA A 70 -1.53 18.58 2.85
N ALA A 71 -1.49 19.84 2.40
CA ALA A 71 -1.76 20.96 3.29
C ALA A 71 -3.15 20.84 3.90
N SER A 72 -3.24 21.06 5.21
CA SER A 72 -4.52 21.36 5.83
C SER A 72 -4.98 22.76 5.41
N ASP A 73 -6.18 23.15 5.82
CA ASP A 73 -6.66 24.52 5.72
C ASP A 73 -6.08 25.46 6.80
N LEU A 74 -5.22 24.95 7.70
CA LEU A 74 -4.60 25.74 8.76
C LEU A 74 -3.20 26.20 8.34
N THR A 75 -3.11 27.49 8.02
CA THR A 75 -1.87 28.16 7.67
C THR A 75 -1.74 29.46 8.46
N VAL A 76 -0.61 29.62 9.13
CA VAL A 76 -0.30 30.82 9.92
C VAL A 76 0.96 31.48 9.37
N SER A 77 0.91 32.78 9.13
CA SER A 77 2.02 33.56 8.56
C SER A 77 2.55 34.58 9.58
N PRO A 78 3.41 34.18 10.53
CA PRO A 78 3.93 35.08 11.55
C PRO A 78 5.00 36.03 11.00
N SER A 79 5.38 37.04 11.79
CA SER A 79 6.64 37.76 11.53
C SER A 79 7.85 36.87 11.84
N LYS A 80 9.03 37.27 11.38
CA LYS A 80 10.31 36.61 11.64
C LYS A 80 10.49 36.31 13.14
N GLY A 81 11.03 35.13 13.44
CA GLY A 81 11.38 34.72 14.80
C GLY A 81 11.30 33.22 15.05
N SER A 82 11.60 32.81 16.28
CA SER A 82 11.45 31.44 16.74
C SER A 82 10.12 31.26 17.51
N PHE A 83 9.42 30.16 17.25
CA PHE A 83 8.11 29.87 17.83
C PHE A 83 8.01 28.43 18.31
N LEU A 84 7.29 28.23 19.41
CA LEU A 84 6.72 26.94 19.77
C LEU A 84 5.43 26.76 18.95
N ALA A 85 5.49 25.87 17.97
CA ALA A 85 4.32 25.46 17.20
C ALA A 85 3.59 24.35 17.95
N SER A 86 2.27 24.48 18.07
CA SER A 86 1.39 23.49 18.69
C SER A 86 0.17 23.26 17.79
N PHE A 87 -0.09 22.01 17.46
CA PHE A 87 -1.26 21.59 16.69
C PHE A 87 -2.05 20.57 17.48
N ASN A 88 -3.36 20.74 17.57
CA ASN A 88 -4.28 19.76 18.15
C ASN A 88 -5.47 19.53 17.23
N ALA A 89 -5.90 18.27 17.12
CA ALA A 89 -7.07 17.89 16.34
C ALA A 89 -7.69 16.58 16.82
N GLN A 90 -8.93 16.33 16.42
CA GLN A 90 -9.60 15.04 16.57
C GLN A 90 -9.67 14.35 15.20
N MET A 91 -9.01 13.20 15.08
CA MET A 91 -9.10 12.34 13.90
C MET A 91 -10.18 11.28 14.12
N SER A 92 -11.00 11.04 13.10
CA SER A 92 -11.98 9.95 13.09
C SER A 92 -12.17 9.36 11.70
N GLY A 93 -12.75 8.17 11.65
CA GLY A 93 -13.12 7.54 10.38
C GLY A 93 -11.93 7.14 9.52
N ALA A 94 -10.72 7.06 10.09
CA ALA A 94 -9.51 6.63 9.37
C ALA A 94 -9.61 5.15 9.00
N THR A 95 -10.31 4.89 7.90
CA THR A 95 -10.70 3.55 7.49
C THR A 95 -10.65 3.38 5.98
N TYR A 96 -10.48 2.13 5.55
CA TYR A 96 -10.64 1.74 4.15
C TYR A 96 -11.36 0.39 4.08
N THR A 97 -12.23 0.25 3.10
CA THR A 97 -12.97 -0.99 2.89
C THR A 97 -12.22 -1.90 1.91
N THR A 98 -12.12 -3.17 2.26
CA THR A 98 -11.76 -4.25 1.34
C THR A 98 -12.93 -5.23 1.27
N SER A 99 -12.94 -6.12 0.28
CA SER A 99 -13.81 -7.30 0.29
C SER A 99 -13.03 -8.50 0.79
N SER A 100 -13.65 -9.34 1.63
CA SER A 100 -13.14 -10.69 1.86
C SER A 100 -13.34 -11.54 0.61
N PHE A 101 -12.67 -12.69 0.55
CA PHE A 101 -12.77 -13.60 -0.58
C PHE A 101 -14.21 -14.07 -0.81
N ASP A 102 -14.63 -14.10 -2.07
CA ASP A 102 -15.91 -14.64 -2.54
C ASP A 102 -15.63 -15.66 -3.65
N SER A 103 -16.20 -16.86 -3.54
CA SER A 103 -15.96 -17.93 -4.50
C SER A 103 -16.36 -17.54 -5.93
N SER A 104 -17.45 -16.78 -6.12
CA SER A 104 -17.90 -16.35 -7.45
C SER A 104 -16.94 -15.33 -8.09
N ILE A 105 -16.34 -14.47 -7.27
CA ILE A 105 -15.27 -13.56 -7.68
C ILE A 105 -14.00 -14.35 -8.03
N GLY A 106 -13.66 -15.38 -7.26
CA GLY A 106 -12.57 -16.31 -7.58
C GLY A 106 -12.75 -16.99 -8.94
N VAL A 107 -13.95 -17.48 -9.25
CA VAL A 107 -14.29 -18.05 -10.57
C VAL A 107 -14.05 -17.03 -11.69
N THR A 108 -14.46 -15.79 -11.46
CA THR A 108 -14.34 -14.70 -12.44
C THR A 108 -12.88 -14.31 -12.67
N HIS A 109 -12.10 -14.14 -11.60
CA HIS A 109 -10.67 -13.85 -11.69
C HIS A 109 -9.90 -14.97 -12.40
N LEU A 110 -10.21 -16.24 -12.13
CA LEU A 110 -9.55 -17.34 -12.84
C LEU A 110 -9.88 -17.36 -14.34
N LYS A 111 -11.14 -17.09 -14.69
CA LYS A 111 -11.57 -16.98 -16.10
C LYS A 111 -10.82 -15.85 -16.81
N ASN A 112 -10.70 -14.69 -16.16
CA ASN A 112 -9.99 -13.53 -16.71
C ASN A 112 -8.50 -13.84 -16.89
N LEU A 113 -7.86 -14.41 -15.86
CA LEU A 113 -6.46 -14.83 -15.92
C LEU A 113 -6.20 -15.80 -17.08
N TYR A 114 -7.04 -16.84 -17.23
CA TYR A 114 -6.90 -17.78 -18.34
C TYR A 114 -7.01 -17.09 -19.69
N ASN A 115 -8.00 -16.20 -19.86
CA ASN A 115 -8.20 -15.48 -21.11
C ASN A 115 -7.04 -14.52 -21.41
N GLU A 116 -6.54 -13.81 -20.40
CA GLU A 116 -5.38 -12.91 -20.52
C GLU A 116 -4.14 -13.68 -20.97
N LEU A 117 -3.80 -14.77 -20.29
CA LEU A 117 -2.64 -15.58 -20.64
C LEU A 117 -2.79 -16.23 -22.03
N THR A 118 -3.99 -16.71 -22.37
CA THR A 118 -4.26 -17.27 -23.71
C THR A 118 -4.20 -16.23 -24.82
N ALA A 119 -4.51 -14.97 -24.52
CA ALA A 119 -4.44 -13.86 -25.48
C ALA A 119 -3.10 -13.13 -25.50
N TYR A 120 -2.17 -13.47 -24.60
CA TYR A 120 -0.87 -12.80 -24.48
C TYR A 120 -0.12 -12.82 -25.83
N ALA A 121 0.37 -11.65 -26.26
CA ALA A 121 0.98 -11.49 -27.57
C ALA A 121 2.40 -12.08 -27.65
N GLY A 122 2.89 -12.31 -28.88
CA GLY A 122 4.29 -12.71 -29.12
C GLY A 122 4.57 -14.21 -29.05
N GLY A 123 3.53 -15.05 -29.09
CA GLY A 123 3.65 -16.51 -29.08
C GLY A 123 4.57 -17.05 -30.18
N GLN A 124 5.56 -17.84 -29.78
CA GLN A 124 6.44 -18.58 -30.67
C GLN A 124 6.14 -20.07 -30.59
N PRO A 125 6.17 -20.81 -31.72
CA PRO A 125 5.89 -22.23 -31.70
C PRO A 125 6.97 -23.00 -30.93
N HIS A 126 6.55 -24.00 -30.16
CA HIS A 126 7.44 -24.96 -29.50
C HIS A 126 6.97 -26.40 -29.75
N GLY A 127 7.91 -27.35 -29.71
CA GLY A 127 7.60 -28.78 -29.77
C GLY A 127 6.79 -29.28 -28.57
N LEU A 128 6.30 -30.52 -28.66
CA LEU A 128 5.50 -31.14 -27.58
C LEU A 128 6.32 -31.50 -26.35
N THR A 129 7.63 -31.66 -26.48
CA THR A 129 8.52 -32.08 -25.39
C THR A 129 9.47 -30.97 -25.03
N PHE A 130 9.53 -30.66 -23.73
CA PHE A 130 10.49 -29.77 -23.10
C PHE A 130 11.51 -30.54 -22.27
N GLY A 131 12.60 -29.87 -21.95
CA GLY A 131 13.60 -30.33 -20.99
C GLY A 131 14.76 -31.06 -21.66
N SER A 132 15.22 -32.17 -21.10
CA SER A 132 16.43 -32.89 -21.57
C SER A 132 17.67 -31.99 -21.72
N GLY A 133 17.82 -31.00 -20.84
CA GLY A 133 18.91 -30.01 -20.87
C GLY A 133 18.55 -28.69 -21.57
N GLU A 134 17.33 -28.56 -22.09
CA GLU A 134 16.84 -27.34 -22.71
C GLU A 134 16.89 -26.12 -21.77
N THR A 135 17.18 -24.96 -22.37
CA THR A 135 17.09 -23.65 -21.72
C THR A 135 16.18 -22.74 -22.52
N LEU A 136 15.12 -22.24 -21.89
CA LEU A 136 14.20 -21.25 -22.46
C LEU A 136 14.54 -19.84 -21.98
N ALA A 137 14.48 -18.88 -22.89
CA ALA A 137 14.52 -17.45 -22.59
C ALA A 137 13.11 -16.94 -22.18
N PRO A 138 12.97 -15.72 -21.63
CA PRO A 138 11.66 -15.17 -21.32
C PRO A 138 10.84 -14.98 -22.60
N GLY A 139 9.55 -15.31 -22.54
CA GLY A 139 8.68 -15.23 -23.71
C GLY A 139 7.39 -16.03 -23.58
N VAL A 140 6.65 -16.06 -24.70
CA VAL A 140 5.41 -16.83 -24.85
C VAL A 140 5.65 -17.98 -25.81
N TYR A 141 5.32 -19.20 -25.39
CA TYR A 141 5.56 -20.45 -26.11
C TYR A 141 4.23 -21.16 -26.38
N ASP A 142 3.93 -21.37 -27.66
CA ASP A 142 2.71 -22.02 -28.13
C ASP A 142 2.98 -23.47 -28.54
N VAL A 143 2.29 -24.39 -27.87
CA VAL A 143 2.43 -25.84 -28.08
C VAL A 143 1.14 -26.40 -28.66
N ALA A 144 1.21 -26.89 -29.89
CA ALA A 144 0.06 -27.42 -30.64
C ALA A 144 -0.30 -28.87 -30.24
N GLY A 145 -0.49 -29.14 -28.95
CA GLY A 145 -0.83 -30.47 -28.44
C GLY A 145 -0.66 -30.59 -26.93
N GLY A 146 -0.43 -31.82 -26.46
CA GLY A 146 -0.14 -32.10 -25.05
C GLY A 146 1.34 -31.91 -24.75
N PRO A 147 1.73 -30.89 -23.96
CA PRO A 147 3.12 -30.65 -23.59
C PRO A 147 3.59 -31.69 -22.57
N SER A 148 4.85 -32.06 -22.66
CA SER A 148 5.51 -32.93 -21.68
C SER A 148 6.86 -32.34 -21.28
N ILE A 149 7.27 -32.51 -20.02
CA ILE A 149 8.63 -32.15 -19.57
C ILE A 149 9.35 -33.42 -19.10
N ALA A 150 10.54 -33.67 -19.64
CA ALA A 150 11.41 -34.76 -19.20
C ALA A 150 12.80 -34.23 -18.81
N GLY A 151 13.42 -34.80 -17.77
CA GLY A 151 14.74 -34.38 -17.32
C GLY A 151 14.75 -32.94 -16.80
N ILE A 152 15.77 -32.16 -17.17
CA ILE A 152 15.95 -30.78 -16.71
C ILE A 152 15.48 -29.81 -17.79
N LEU A 153 14.62 -28.88 -17.40
CA LEU A 153 14.26 -27.68 -18.16
C LEU A 153 14.75 -26.45 -17.38
N THR A 154 15.51 -25.57 -18.02
CA THR A 154 15.98 -24.32 -17.40
C THR A 154 15.21 -23.14 -17.97
N LEU A 155 14.63 -22.30 -17.10
CA LEU A 155 14.04 -21.01 -17.46
C LEU A 155 15.04 -19.91 -17.09
N ALA A 156 15.66 -19.32 -18.11
CA ALA A 156 16.73 -18.34 -17.96
C ALA A 156 16.19 -16.91 -18.10
N GLY A 157 16.01 -16.23 -16.97
CA GLY A 157 15.45 -14.87 -16.93
C GLY A 157 16.35 -13.78 -17.48
N GLY A 158 17.63 -14.09 -17.71
CA GLY A 158 18.67 -13.10 -18.01
C GLY A 158 18.85 -12.11 -16.86
N THR A 159 19.49 -10.97 -17.14
CA THR A 159 19.74 -9.91 -16.14
C THR A 159 19.17 -8.55 -16.53
N ALA A 160 18.76 -8.38 -17.79
CA ALA A 160 18.32 -7.09 -18.33
C ALA A 160 16.90 -6.69 -17.87
N THR A 161 16.00 -7.66 -17.72
CA THR A 161 14.61 -7.42 -17.31
C THR A 161 14.44 -7.83 -15.85
N ALA A 162 13.90 -6.94 -15.01
CA ALA A 162 13.74 -7.19 -13.58
C ALA A 162 12.70 -8.29 -13.28
N ASN A 163 11.61 -8.34 -14.05
CA ASN A 163 10.53 -9.32 -13.92
C ASN A 163 10.28 -10.00 -15.28
N PRO A 164 11.18 -10.90 -15.73
CA PRO A 164 11.00 -11.63 -16.97
C PRO A 164 9.84 -12.62 -16.83
N ILE A 165 9.01 -12.73 -17.86
CA ILE A 165 7.79 -13.56 -17.88
C ILE A 165 7.98 -14.76 -18.81
N PHE A 166 7.47 -15.92 -18.38
CA PHE A 166 7.39 -17.15 -19.17
C PHE A 166 5.94 -17.61 -19.22
N ILE A 167 5.36 -17.68 -20.41
CA ILE A 167 3.99 -18.19 -20.59
C ILE A 167 4.06 -19.34 -21.58
N ILE A 168 3.79 -20.55 -21.11
CA ILE A 168 3.74 -21.76 -21.92
C ILE A 168 2.27 -22.14 -22.07
N ARG A 169 1.77 -22.14 -23.30
CA ARG A 169 0.36 -22.33 -23.62
C ARG A 169 0.17 -23.53 -24.51
N ALA A 170 -0.74 -24.41 -24.13
CA ALA A 170 -0.99 -25.62 -24.89
C ALA A 170 -2.47 -25.97 -24.93
N THR A 171 -2.87 -26.71 -25.96
CA THR A 171 -4.26 -27.13 -26.16
C THR A 171 -4.55 -28.48 -25.51
N GLY A 172 -3.54 -29.34 -25.36
CA GLY A 172 -3.65 -30.68 -24.83
C GLY A 172 -3.31 -30.81 -23.34
N ALA A 173 -3.23 -32.06 -22.89
CA ALA A 173 -2.91 -32.38 -21.50
C ALA A 173 -1.41 -32.21 -21.22
N PHE A 174 -1.08 -31.61 -20.07
CA PHE A 174 0.28 -31.43 -19.61
C PHE A 174 0.73 -32.60 -18.74
N THR A 175 1.95 -33.08 -18.96
CA THR A 175 2.56 -34.17 -18.18
C THR A 175 4.03 -33.90 -17.85
N THR A 176 4.55 -34.54 -16.80
CA THR A 176 6.00 -34.65 -16.58
C THR A 176 6.43 -36.11 -16.50
N SER A 177 7.70 -36.37 -16.79
CA SER A 177 8.34 -37.64 -16.44
C SER A 177 8.77 -37.66 -14.97
N VAL A 178 9.01 -38.86 -14.43
CA VAL A 178 9.53 -39.02 -13.06
C VAL A 178 10.86 -38.28 -12.92
N GLY A 179 11.02 -37.53 -11.84
CA GLY A 179 12.27 -36.82 -11.55
C GLY A 179 12.51 -35.56 -12.39
N THR A 180 11.50 -35.07 -13.13
CA THR A 180 11.60 -33.81 -13.89
C THR A 180 11.96 -32.63 -12.99
N LYS A 181 12.82 -31.72 -13.46
CA LYS A 181 13.20 -30.51 -12.74
C LYS A 181 13.09 -29.27 -13.62
N VAL A 182 12.31 -28.29 -13.17
CA VAL A 182 12.31 -26.93 -13.71
C VAL A 182 13.23 -26.06 -12.86
N LEU A 183 14.32 -25.59 -13.45
CA LEU A 183 15.33 -24.75 -12.79
C LEU A 183 15.20 -23.30 -13.24
N LEU A 184 15.45 -22.35 -12.33
CA LEU A 184 15.43 -20.92 -12.62
C LEU A 184 16.85 -20.38 -12.58
N THR A 185 17.20 -19.51 -13.53
CA THR A 185 18.46 -18.78 -13.53
C THR A 185 18.26 -17.31 -13.89
N GLY A 186 19.23 -16.45 -13.54
CA GLY A 186 19.10 -15.00 -13.70
C GLY A 186 17.93 -14.44 -12.90
N ASN A 187 17.19 -13.51 -13.50
CA ASN A 187 16.04 -12.85 -12.87
C ASN A 187 14.73 -13.66 -12.98
N ALA A 188 14.77 -14.93 -13.41
CA ALA A 188 13.55 -15.74 -13.49
C ALA A 188 12.99 -16.00 -12.08
N LYS A 189 11.69 -15.79 -11.91
CA LYS A 189 10.99 -16.00 -10.64
C LYS A 189 9.73 -16.86 -10.82
N PRO A 190 9.37 -17.73 -9.86
CA PRO A 190 8.19 -18.58 -9.96
C PRO A 190 6.88 -17.82 -10.21
N GLU A 191 6.69 -16.65 -9.59
CA GLU A 191 5.54 -15.76 -9.79
C GLU A 191 5.35 -15.27 -11.24
N ASN A 192 6.38 -15.39 -12.08
CA ASN A 192 6.36 -14.91 -13.47
C ASN A 192 6.24 -16.05 -14.49
N ILE A 193 6.01 -17.29 -14.02
CA ILE A 193 5.95 -18.48 -14.86
C ILE A 193 4.52 -19.03 -14.88
N TYR A 194 3.97 -19.22 -16.07
CA TYR A 194 2.59 -19.65 -16.28
C TYR A 194 2.54 -20.82 -17.25
N TRP A 195 1.96 -21.93 -16.81
CA TRP A 195 1.67 -23.11 -17.62
C TRP A 195 0.18 -23.18 -17.85
N VAL A 196 -0.28 -22.83 -19.05
CA VAL A 196 -1.71 -22.72 -19.38
C VAL A 196 -2.09 -23.83 -20.34
N CYS A 197 -2.96 -24.74 -19.91
CA CYS A 197 -3.36 -25.88 -20.74
C CYS A 197 -4.88 -25.94 -20.89
N GLY A 198 -5.33 -26.20 -22.12
CA GLY A 198 -6.75 -26.37 -22.44
C GLY A 198 -7.39 -27.62 -21.83
N ALA A 199 -6.58 -28.53 -21.28
CA ALA A 199 -7.00 -29.82 -20.72
C ALA A 199 -6.38 -30.05 -19.32
N ALA A 200 -6.41 -31.30 -18.86
CA ALA A 200 -5.85 -31.73 -17.58
C ALA A 200 -4.32 -31.56 -17.51
N MET A 201 -3.80 -31.38 -16.30
CA MET A 201 -2.37 -31.27 -16.04
C MET A 201 -1.99 -32.24 -14.93
N SER A 202 -0.86 -32.93 -15.07
CA SER A 202 -0.35 -33.82 -14.02
C SER A 202 1.17 -33.80 -13.98
N THR A 203 1.74 -33.97 -12.80
CA THR A 203 3.16 -34.31 -12.67
C THR A 203 3.33 -35.78 -12.30
N ALA A 204 4.37 -36.42 -12.82
CA ALA A 204 4.85 -37.68 -12.26
C ALA A 204 5.56 -37.45 -10.92
N ALA A 205 5.88 -38.55 -10.24
CA ALA A 205 6.55 -38.51 -8.94
C ALA A 205 7.92 -37.81 -9.00
N ASN A 206 8.35 -37.25 -7.87
CA ASN A 206 9.65 -36.59 -7.70
C ASN A 206 9.86 -35.40 -8.66
N THR A 207 8.79 -34.71 -9.09
CA THR A 207 8.91 -33.53 -9.94
C THR A 207 9.23 -32.29 -9.10
N ILE A 208 10.23 -31.51 -9.50
CA ILE A 208 10.46 -30.14 -9.00
C ILE A 208 9.91 -29.16 -10.04
N MET A 209 8.81 -28.50 -9.71
CA MET A 209 8.06 -27.63 -10.61
C MET A 209 8.10 -26.17 -10.14
N LYS A 210 8.07 -25.23 -11.10
CA LYS A 210 8.04 -23.78 -10.83
C LYS A 210 6.89 -23.13 -11.60
N GLY A 211 6.19 -22.21 -10.96
CA GLY A 211 5.17 -21.38 -11.58
C GLY A 211 3.72 -21.80 -11.35
N THR A 212 2.80 -21.05 -11.96
CA THR A 212 1.36 -21.28 -11.87
C THR A 212 0.93 -22.27 -12.94
N MET A 213 0.44 -23.43 -12.53
CA MET A 213 -0.19 -24.42 -13.40
C MET A 213 -1.69 -24.12 -13.49
N LEU A 214 -2.19 -23.88 -14.71
CA LEU A 214 -3.56 -23.46 -14.98
C LEU A 214 -4.22 -24.41 -15.99
N GLY A 215 -4.94 -25.38 -15.46
CA GLY A 215 -5.65 -26.40 -16.24
C GLY A 215 -7.09 -26.00 -16.58
N GLY A 216 -7.59 -26.49 -17.71
CA GLY A 216 -8.98 -26.34 -18.11
C GLY A 216 -9.24 -25.10 -18.95
N GLY A 217 -9.48 -25.33 -20.25
CA GLY A 217 -10.00 -24.35 -21.18
C GLY A 217 -11.50 -24.56 -21.42
N ALA A 218 -11.84 -25.11 -22.59
CA ALA A 218 -13.20 -25.56 -22.90
C ALA A 218 -13.47 -27.01 -22.44
N GLY A 219 -12.43 -27.79 -22.13
CA GLY A 219 -12.53 -29.19 -21.70
C GLY A 219 -12.26 -29.38 -20.20
N ALA A 220 -12.33 -30.64 -19.75
CA ALA A 220 -11.96 -31.02 -18.40
C ALA A 220 -10.49 -30.67 -18.11
N GLY A 221 -10.23 -30.11 -16.93
CA GLY A 221 -8.97 -29.47 -16.57
C GLY A 221 -8.44 -29.91 -15.22
N ALA A 222 -8.70 -31.15 -14.78
CA ALA A 222 -8.19 -31.63 -13.50
C ALA A 222 -6.67 -31.45 -13.41
N VAL A 223 -6.18 -31.03 -12.25
CA VAL A 223 -4.76 -30.77 -12.01
C VAL A 223 -4.26 -31.63 -10.85
N SER A 224 -3.15 -32.31 -11.02
CA SER A 224 -2.57 -33.12 -9.95
C SER A 224 -1.04 -33.04 -9.86
N LEU A 225 -0.53 -33.27 -8.65
CA LEU A 225 0.90 -33.47 -8.43
C LEU A 225 1.17 -34.90 -7.96
N GLY A 226 2.13 -35.56 -8.61
CA GLY A 226 2.60 -36.90 -8.23
C GLY A 226 3.33 -36.88 -6.89
N ALA A 227 3.47 -38.05 -6.27
CA ALA A 227 4.12 -38.20 -4.96
C ALA A 227 5.54 -37.60 -4.93
N ASP A 228 5.93 -37.08 -3.78
CA ASP A 228 7.25 -36.48 -3.53
C ASP A 228 7.58 -35.30 -4.48
N SER A 229 6.56 -34.65 -5.07
CA SER A 229 6.77 -33.47 -5.91
C SER A 229 6.84 -32.19 -5.07
N GLU A 230 7.67 -31.25 -5.51
CA GLU A 230 7.75 -29.90 -4.97
C GLU A 230 7.27 -28.90 -6.02
N LEU A 231 6.35 -28.02 -5.63
CA LEU A 231 5.91 -26.90 -6.44
C LEU A 231 6.18 -25.58 -5.72
N GLU A 232 7.06 -24.76 -6.29
CA GLU A 232 7.11 -23.34 -5.96
C GLU A 232 6.24 -22.61 -6.97
N GLY A 233 4.99 -22.33 -6.60
CA GLY A 233 3.97 -21.98 -7.56
C GLY A 233 2.55 -22.20 -7.07
N ARG A 234 1.63 -22.39 -8.01
CA ARG A 234 0.18 -22.47 -7.75
C ARG A 234 -0.47 -23.53 -8.64
N LEU A 235 -1.51 -24.20 -8.16
CA LEU A 235 -2.34 -25.13 -8.92
C LEU A 235 -3.73 -24.56 -9.08
N PHE A 236 -4.10 -24.22 -10.31
CA PHE A 236 -5.41 -23.69 -10.62
C PHE A 236 -6.12 -24.49 -11.69
N THR A 237 -7.42 -24.62 -11.56
CA THR A 237 -8.25 -25.25 -12.59
C THR A 237 -9.60 -24.58 -12.76
N ARG A 238 -9.99 -24.38 -14.03
CA ARG A 238 -11.31 -23.85 -14.38
C ARG A 238 -12.41 -24.91 -14.33
N LEU A 239 -12.09 -26.16 -14.67
CA LEU A 239 -13.06 -27.24 -14.93
C LEU A 239 -12.54 -28.60 -14.48
N GLY A 240 -12.18 -28.75 -13.20
CA GLY A 240 -11.71 -30.04 -12.70
C GLY A 240 -11.37 -30.03 -11.22
N ALA A 241 -11.02 -31.19 -10.69
CA ALA A 241 -10.53 -31.32 -9.33
C ALA A 241 -9.03 -31.01 -9.24
N ILE A 242 -8.57 -30.66 -8.04
CA ILE A 242 -7.16 -30.65 -7.66
C ILE A 242 -6.89 -31.77 -6.67
N THR A 243 -5.87 -32.59 -6.94
CA THR A 243 -5.47 -33.72 -6.09
C THR A 243 -3.96 -33.79 -5.91
N LEU A 244 -3.49 -34.05 -4.69
CA LEU A 244 -2.06 -34.18 -4.38
C LEU A 244 -1.69 -35.62 -4.02
N GLY A 245 -0.53 -36.06 -4.47
CA GLY A 245 0.12 -37.29 -4.01
C GLY A 245 0.75 -37.15 -2.62
N ALA A 246 1.26 -38.27 -2.09
CA ALA A 246 1.97 -38.29 -0.81
C ALA A 246 3.20 -37.37 -0.82
N ASN A 247 3.48 -36.73 0.31
CA ASN A 247 4.67 -35.91 0.55
C ASN A 247 4.85 -34.73 -0.43
N VAL A 248 3.78 -34.31 -1.11
CA VAL A 248 3.82 -33.13 -1.96
C VAL A 248 4.03 -31.89 -1.11
N LEU A 249 4.92 -31.00 -1.55
CA LEU A 249 5.15 -29.68 -0.97
C LEU A 249 4.74 -28.59 -1.97
N ILE A 250 3.83 -27.71 -1.58
CA ILE A 250 3.47 -26.51 -2.35
C ILE A 250 3.84 -25.26 -1.56
N ASN A 251 4.63 -24.40 -2.17
CA ASN A 251 4.97 -23.06 -1.67
C ASN A 251 4.45 -22.00 -2.65
N SER A 252 3.35 -21.33 -2.32
CA SER A 252 2.83 -20.24 -3.15
C SER A 252 3.72 -19.00 -3.03
N PRO A 253 4.13 -18.36 -4.15
CA PRO A 253 4.90 -17.11 -4.09
C PRO A 253 4.12 -15.98 -3.42
N ILE A 254 4.78 -15.22 -2.54
CA ILE A 254 4.19 -14.07 -1.83
C ILE A 254 4.53 -12.70 -2.45
N GLU A 255 5.44 -12.67 -3.43
CA GLU A 255 5.79 -11.44 -4.15
C GLU A 255 4.72 -11.05 -5.18
N ASN A 256 4.73 -9.76 -5.57
CA ASN A 256 3.81 -9.25 -6.58
C ASN A 256 4.08 -9.90 -7.94
N ASN A 257 3.02 -10.47 -8.52
CA ASN A 257 3.05 -11.08 -9.84
C ASN A 257 2.83 -9.97 -10.90
N PRO A 258 3.53 -10.00 -12.05
CA PRO A 258 3.34 -9.03 -13.13
C PRO A 258 1.99 -9.22 -13.83
N VAL A 259 1.42 -10.43 -13.79
CA VAL A 259 0.05 -10.72 -14.25
C VAL A 259 -0.89 -10.64 -13.05
N ASN A 260 -2.02 -9.97 -13.22
CA ASN A 260 -2.97 -9.73 -12.13
C ASN A 260 -3.80 -11.00 -11.83
N LEU A 261 -3.49 -11.66 -10.71
CA LEU A 261 -4.24 -12.83 -10.21
C LEU A 261 -5.55 -12.46 -9.51
N GLY A 262 -5.84 -11.18 -9.31
CA GLY A 262 -6.98 -10.70 -8.53
C GLY A 262 -6.97 -11.27 -7.11
N THR A 263 -8.13 -11.72 -6.64
CA THR A 263 -8.27 -12.33 -5.31
C THR A 263 -7.60 -13.70 -5.17
N LEU A 264 -7.07 -14.28 -6.25
CA LEU A 264 -6.37 -15.57 -6.21
C LEU A 264 -4.87 -15.43 -5.96
N ALA A 265 -4.36 -14.21 -5.76
CA ALA A 265 -2.92 -13.97 -5.56
C ALA A 265 -2.33 -14.74 -4.37
N THR A 266 -3.11 -14.97 -3.31
CA THR A 266 -2.71 -15.70 -2.10
C THR A 266 -2.93 -17.21 -2.19
N PHE A 267 -3.57 -17.71 -3.25
CA PHE A 267 -3.94 -19.12 -3.36
C PHE A 267 -2.78 -19.97 -3.85
N ALA A 268 -2.53 -21.07 -3.13
CA ALA A 268 -1.75 -22.21 -3.60
C ALA A 268 -2.59 -23.15 -4.46
N MET A 269 -3.88 -23.33 -4.13
CA MET A 269 -4.77 -24.24 -4.85
C MET A 269 -6.16 -23.64 -5.05
N TRP A 270 -6.66 -23.59 -6.28
CA TRP A 270 -8.02 -23.11 -6.57
C TRP A 270 -8.70 -23.89 -7.68
N SER A 271 -9.92 -24.36 -7.41
CA SER A 271 -10.79 -24.94 -8.44
C SER A 271 -12.09 -24.16 -8.60
N SER A 272 -12.40 -23.74 -9.84
CA SER A 272 -13.68 -23.12 -10.16
C SER A 272 -14.84 -24.11 -10.31
N SER A 273 -14.58 -25.42 -10.49
CA SER A 273 -15.64 -26.41 -10.79
C SER A 273 -15.22 -27.85 -10.45
N GLY A 274 -14.62 -28.05 -9.28
CA GLY A 274 -14.26 -29.38 -8.78
C GLY A 274 -13.69 -29.34 -7.36
N GLY A 275 -13.61 -30.50 -6.73
CA GLY A 275 -13.04 -30.62 -5.39
C GLY A 275 -11.56 -30.26 -5.35
N VAL A 276 -11.10 -29.83 -4.18
CA VAL A 276 -9.67 -29.62 -3.89
C VAL A 276 -9.33 -30.50 -2.69
N SER A 277 -8.39 -31.41 -2.86
CA SER A 277 -8.01 -32.35 -1.81
C SER A 277 -6.52 -32.63 -1.80
N ASP A 278 -5.96 -32.76 -0.60
CA ASP A 278 -4.62 -33.28 -0.37
C ASP A 278 -4.66 -34.62 0.40
N VAL A 279 -3.49 -35.04 0.90
CA VAL A 279 -3.33 -36.21 1.77
C VAL A 279 -2.57 -35.82 3.03
N ALA A 280 -2.66 -36.65 4.07
CA ALA A 280 -2.10 -36.36 5.40
C ALA A 280 -0.59 -36.04 5.43
N THR A 281 0.18 -36.50 4.44
CA THR A 281 1.63 -36.22 4.35
C THR A 281 1.99 -35.04 3.47
N ALA A 282 1.02 -34.40 2.81
CA ALA A 282 1.26 -33.22 2.00
C ALA A 282 1.43 -31.96 2.89
N THR A 283 2.16 -30.98 2.37
CA THR A 283 2.28 -29.64 2.96
C THR A 283 1.90 -28.59 1.93
N THR A 284 0.93 -27.76 2.25
CA THR A 284 0.47 -26.65 1.39
C THR A 284 0.65 -25.33 2.12
N ASN A 285 1.47 -24.44 1.57
CA ASN A 285 1.65 -23.07 2.04
C ASN A 285 1.00 -22.10 1.05
N GLY A 286 -0.10 -21.46 1.48
CA GLY A 286 -0.96 -20.59 0.68
C GLY A 286 -2.44 -20.95 0.86
N ASP A 287 -3.34 -20.07 0.41
CA ASP A 287 -4.79 -20.30 0.50
C ASP A 287 -5.22 -21.47 -0.41
N ALA A 288 -6.25 -22.19 0.02
CA ALA A 288 -6.83 -23.29 -0.75
C ALA A 288 -8.34 -23.10 -0.84
N GLY A 289 -8.93 -23.37 -2.00
CA GLY A 289 -10.38 -23.26 -2.13
C GLY A 289 -10.99 -23.87 -3.37
N THR A 290 -12.31 -24.00 -3.30
CA THR A 290 -13.13 -24.44 -4.43
C THR A 290 -14.40 -23.60 -4.51
N ALA A 291 -14.88 -23.32 -5.72
CA ALA A 291 -16.21 -22.76 -5.93
C ALA A 291 -17.31 -23.83 -5.98
N ALA A 292 -16.96 -25.07 -6.31
CA ALA A 292 -17.90 -26.19 -6.39
C ALA A 292 -17.19 -27.52 -6.15
N GLY A 293 -17.71 -28.32 -5.22
CA GLY A 293 -17.11 -29.59 -4.82
C GLY A 293 -16.63 -29.56 -3.36
N VAL A 294 -15.97 -30.63 -2.94
CA VAL A 294 -15.46 -30.78 -1.57
C VAL A 294 -14.07 -30.16 -1.46
N LEU A 295 -13.84 -29.40 -0.39
CA LEU A 295 -12.51 -28.98 0.05
C LEU A 295 -12.06 -29.88 1.19
N SER A 296 -10.92 -30.55 1.04
CA SER A 296 -10.38 -31.49 2.04
C SER A 296 -8.87 -31.31 2.20
N MET A 297 -8.47 -30.53 3.21
CA MET A 297 -7.07 -30.30 3.58
C MET A 297 -6.74 -31.15 4.82
N THR A 298 -6.27 -32.37 4.59
CA THR A 298 -5.84 -33.37 5.59
C THR A 298 -4.38 -33.20 5.99
N GLY A 299 -3.54 -32.69 5.07
CA GLY A 299 -2.12 -32.45 5.32
C GLY A 299 -1.86 -31.20 6.16
N MET A 300 -0.58 -30.81 6.27
CA MET A 300 -0.21 -29.54 6.89
C MET A 300 -0.61 -28.40 5.95
N HIS A 301 -1.58 -27.58 6.36
CA HIS A 301 -2.05 -26.42 5.58
C HIS A 301 -1.77 -25.11 6.32
N THR A 302 -0.91 -24.27 5.74
CA THR A 302 -0.64 -22.90 6.21
C THR A 302 -1.31 -21.91 5.26
N GLY A 303 -2.49 -21.43 5.63
CA GLY A 303 -3.30 -20.50 4.83
C GLY A 303 -4.76 -20.57 5.23
N THR A 304 -5.63 -19.92 4.46
CA THR A 304 -7.08 -19.97 4.65
C THR A 304 -7.70 -20.99 3.71
N ALA A 305 -8.62 -21.79 4.23
CA ALA A 305 -9.40 -22.76 3.47
C ALA A 305 -10.79 -22.18 3.14
N TYR A 306 -11.09 -22.03 1.85
CA TYR A 306 -12.35 -21.45 1.35
C TYR A 306 -13.23 -22.54 0.70
N PRO A 307 -14.18 -23.13 1.44
CA PRO A 307 -15.06 -24.16 0.90
C PRO A 307 -16.00 -23.61 -0.18
N ALA A 308 -16.65 -24.52 -0.92
CA ALA A 308 -17.63 -24.16 -1.93
C ALA A 308 -18.73 -23.26 -1.36
N GLY A 309 -19.05 -22.19 -2.09
CA GLY A 309 -20.05 -21.21 -1.68
C GLY A 309 -19.59 -20.19 -0.63
N THR A 310 -18.28 -20.03 -0.42
CA THR A 310 -17.75 -18.93 0.40
C THR A 310 -18.26 -17.61 -0.16
N GLN A 311 -19.02 -16.87 0.64
CA GLN A 311 -19.50 -15.54 0.29
C GLN A 311 -18.61 -14.48 0.95
N GLY A 312 -18.18 -13.54 0.14
CA GLY A 312 -17.40 -12.39 0.62
C GLY A 312 -18.28 -11.37 1.33
N GLY A 313 -17.66 -10.55 2.18
CA GLY A 313 -18.29 -9.41 2.83
C GLY A 313 -17.38 -8.19 2.83
N THR A 314 -17.95 -7.02 3.13
CA THR A 314 -17.18 -5.78 3.32
C THR A 314 -16.39 -5.88 4.62
N VAL A 315 -15.07 -5.73 4.52
CA VAL A 315 -14.15 -5.66 5.65
C VAL A 315 -13.71 -4.21 5.79
N SER A 316 -14.02 -3.58 6.93
CA SER A 316 -13.50 -2.26 7.27
C SER A 316 -12.16 -2.40 7.97
N ASN A 317 -11.12 -1.81 7.40
CA ASN A 317 -9.76 -1.84 7.94
C ASN A 317 -9.39 -0.45 8.47
N ILE A 318 -8.57 -0.41 9.51
CA ILE A 318 -8.01 0.83 10.04
C ILE A 318 -6.92 1.34 9.10
N SER A 319 -7.05 2.59 8.66
CA SER A 319 -6.04 3.28 7.86
C SER A 319 -4.96 3.91 8.72
N THR A 320 -3.80 4.15 8.12
CA THR A 320 -2.71 4.88 8.76
C THR A 320 -2.79 6.36 8.36
N THR A 321 -2.78 7.25 9.35
CA THR A 321 -2.74 8.70 9.15
C THR A 321 -1.39 9.27 9.60
N THR A 322 -0.83 10.21 8.85
CA THR A 322 0.43 10.89 9.22
C THR A 322 0.23 12.40 9.21
N TYR A 323 0.84 13.09 10.17
CA TYR A 323 0.75 14.54 10.37
C TYR A 323 2.16 15.11 10.55
N SER A 324 2.41 16.32 10.07
CA SER A 324 3.69 17.01 10.28
C SER A 324 3.55 18.52 10.10
N ILE A 325 4.49 19.30 10.64
CA ILE A 325 4.51 20.77 10.53
C ILE A 325 5.52 21.16 9.45
N PHE A 326 5.14 22.13 8.62
CA PHE A 326 5.94 22.63 7.52
C PHE A 326 6.17 24.13 7.67
N VAL A 327 7.35 24.60 7.29
CA VAL A 327 7.65 26.03 7.12
C VAL A 327 8.08 26.24 5.68
N ASN A 328 7.39 27.12 4.95
CA ASN A 328 7.66 27.38 3.54
C ASN A 328 7.71 26.10 2.66
N GLY A 329 6.85 25.13 2.95
CA GLY A 329 6.80 23.85 2.25
C GLY A 329 7.92 22.85 2.61
N ILE A 330 8.77 23.15 3.58
CA ILE A 330 9.79 22.23 4.10
C ILE A 330 9.31 21.62 5.42
N GLU A 331 9.36 20.29 5.53
CA GLU A 331 8.97 19.56 6.75
C GLU A 331 9.94 19.87 7.90
N ILE A 332 9.40 20.16 9.09
CA ILE A 332 10.18 20.40 10.29
C ILE A 332 10.54 19.08 10.95
N GLU A 333 11.83 18.91 11.27
CA GLU A 333 12.35 17.73 11.93
C GLU A 333 11.62 17.48 13.27
N ASN A 334 11.41 16.20 13.61
CA ASN A 334 10.73 15.77 14.84
C ASN A 334 9.29 16.27 15.01
N SER A 335 8.68 16.85 13.96
CA SER A 335 7.26 17.26 13.99
C SER A 335 6.30 16.19 13.45
N ARG A 336 6.83 15.11 12.88
CA ARG A 336 6.06 14.02 12.27
C ARG A 336 5.45 13.08 13.31
N ARG A 337 4.18 12.76 13.15
CA ARG A 337 3.48 11.73 13.93
C ARG A 337 2.63 10.83 13.03
N THR A 338 2.69 9.53 13.27
CA THR A 338 1.90 8.51 12.56
C THR A 338 0.98 7.78 13.53
N VAL A 339 -0.27 7.55 13.13
CA VAL A 339 -1.31 6.92 13.95
C VAL A 339 -2.03 5.85 13.12
N LYS A 340 -2.24 4.67 13.71
CA LYS A 340 -3.00 3.56 13.14
C LYS A 340 -4.15 3.19 14.07
N LEU A 341 -5.12 4.09 14.17
CA LEU A 341 -6.34 3.96 14.96
C LEU A 341 -7.50 4.51 14.12
N GLU A 342 -8.71 3.99 14.31
CA GLU A 342 -9.90 4.51 13.63
C GLU A 342 -10.22 5.96 14.07
N LYS A 343 -9.95 6.26 15.35
CA LYS A 343 -10.17 7.55 16.00
C LYS A 343 -9.03 7.85 16.97
N SER A 344 -8.57 9.10 17.02
CA SER A 344 -7.50 9.52 17.93
C SER A 344 -7.47 11.03 18.16
N LEU A 345 -6.91 11.45 19.30
CA LEU A 345 -6.49 12.82 19.51
C LEU A 345 -5.08 13.01 18.92
N ILE A 346 -4.96 13.96 18.02
CA ILE A 346 -3.69 14.34 17.42
C ILE A 346 -3.16 15.56 18.15
N SER A 347 -1.91 15.48 18.58
CA SER A 347 -1.18 16.59 19.18
C SER A 347 0.25 16.56 18.62
N LEU A 348 0.70 17.70 18.08
CA LEU A 348 2.06 17.94 17.65
C LEU A 348 2.59 19.17 18.38
N GLN A 349 3.85 19.13 18.78
CA GLN A 349 4.54 20.28 19.34
C GLN A 349 6.00 20.25 18.88
N THR A 350 6.47 21.36 18.32
CA THR A 350 7.87 21.49 17.88
C THR A 350 8.30 22.96 17.87
N MET A 351 9.61 23.20 17.84
CA MET A 351 10.17 24.52 17.59
C MET A 351 10.22 24.78 16.08
N VAL A 352 9.77 25.96 15.66
CA VAL A 352 9.87 26.42 14.26
C VAL A 352 10.59 27.76 14.20
N THR A 353 11.41 27.95 13.18
CA THR A 353 12.09 29.22 12.91
C THR A 353 11.55 29.80 11.62
N VAL A 354 11.04 31.01 11.67
CA VAL A 354 10.59 31.78 10.51
C VAL A 354 11.65 32.81 10.15
N ALA A 355 12.30 32.62 9.00
CA ALA A 355 13.43 33.45 8.57
C ALA A 355 13.02 34.82 8.00
N THR A 356 11.84 34.90 7.38
CA THR A 356 11.29 36.09 6.73
C THR A 356 9.85 36.34 7.17
N ASP A 357 9.45 37.61 7.26
CA ASP A 357 8.08 37.95 7.65
C ASP A 357 7.05 37.31 6.70
N ASN A 358 5.91 36.92 7.27
CA ASN A 358 4.79 36.32 6.56
C ASN A 358 5.09 34.98 5.85
N THR A 359 6.16 34.28 6.26
CA THR A 359 6.42 32.92 5.78
C THR A 359 5.35 31.97 6.31
N PRO A 360 4.68 31.19 5.45
CA PRO A 360 3.62 30.29 5.91
C PRO A 360 4.19 29.14 6.74
N VAL A 361 3.58 28.92 7.89
CA VAL A 361 3.72 27.72 8.70
C VAL A 361 2.42 26.94 8.60
N GLU A 362 2.52 25.68 8.19
CA GLU A 362 1.37 24.85 7.81
C GLU A 362 1.40 23.53 8.57
N VAL A 363 0.22 23.00 8.88
CA VAL A 363 0.09 21.59 9.23
C VAL A 363 -0.28 20.83 7.97
N ARG A 364 0.45 19.76 7.67
CA ARG A 364 0.13 18.85 6.57
C ARG A 364 -0.13 17.46 7.08
N TRP A 365 -1.02 16.75 6.40
CA TRP A 365 -1.40 15.40 6.79
C TRP A 365 -1.79 14.53 5.60
N SER A 366 -1.77 13.22 5.80
CA SER A 366 -2.13 12.23 4.80
C SER A 366 -2.82 11.03 5.40
N VAL A 367 -3.51 10.29 4.52
CA VAL A 367 -4.14 9.01 4.80
C VAL A 367 -3.58 8.02 3.78
N ASP A 368 -3.02 6.90 4.24
CA ASP A 368 -2.43 5.88 3.37
C ASP A 368 -3.48 5.26 2.43
N LYS A 369 -4.58 4.75 3.00
CA LYS A 369 -5.69 4.12 2.25
C LYS A 369 -7.05 4.63 2.70
N GLY A 370 -8.03 4.65 1.79
CA GLY A 370 -9.40 5.07 2.11
C GLY A 370 -9.45 6.55 2.46
N SER A 371 -10.13 6.90 3.56
CA SER A 371 -10.31 8.28 3.99
C SER A 371 -10.19 8.42 5.51
N ALA A 372 -10.01 9.66 5.96
CA ALA A 372 -10.13 10.05 7.35
C ALA A 372 -10.71 11.46 7.42
N THR A 373 -11.31 11.78 8.57
CA THR A 373 -11.87 13.09 8.87
C THR A 373 -11.14 13.71 10.05
N LEU A 374 -10.77 14.98 9.92
CA LEU A 374 -10.11 15.77 10.94
C LEU A 374 -11.05 16.90 11.39
N THR A 375 -11.33 16.98 12.68
CA THR A 375 -12.24 17.95 13.31
C THR A 375 -11.59 18.59 14.54
N ASN A 376 -12.22 19.64 15.09
CA ASN A 376 -11.74 20.33 16.31
C ASN A 376 -10.26 20.71 16.22
N ARG A 377 -9.90 21.38 15.13
CA ARG A 377 -8.52 21.59 14.71
C ARG A 377 -8.06 22.97 15.14
N PHE A 378 -6.97 23.02 15.87
CA PHE A 378 -6.38 24.26 16.37
C PHE A 378 -4.89 24.23 16.11
N PHE A 379 -4.37 25.26 15.45
CA PHE A 379 -2.94 25.45 15.23
C PHE A 379 -2.51 26.79 15.80
N SER A 380 -1.40 26.81 16.54
CA SER A 380 -0.87 28.03 17.14
C SER A 380 0.65 28.06 17.15
N LEU A 381 1.18 29.27 17.04
CA LEU A 381 2.59 29.61 17.21
C LEU A 381 2.70 30.56 18.40
N VAL A 382 3.47 30.17 19.42
CA VAL A 382 3.80 31.04 20.55
C VAL A 382 5.25 31.47 20.40
N ARG A 383 5.53 32.77 20.36
CA ARG A 383 6.88 33.31 20.20
C ARG A 383 7.74 32.89 21.40
N ALA A 384 8.91 32.32 21.11
CA ALA A 384 9.83 31.77 22.11
C ALA A 384 10.94 32.75 22.52
N GLU A 385 11.05 33.89 21.85
CA GLU A 385 12.01 34.97 22.14
C GLU A 385 11.30 36.13 22.86
N HIS A 386 11.96 36.71 23.87
CA HIS A 386 11.50 37.87 24.63
C HIS A 386 11.73 39.18 23.88
#